data_AF-A0A917VZ70-F1
#
_entry.id   AF-A0A917VZ70-F1
#
_cell.length_a   1.000
_cell.length_b   1.000
_cell.length_c   1.000
_cell.angle_alpha   90.00
_cell.angle_beta   90.00
_cell.angle_gamma   90.00
#
_symmetry.space_group_name_H-M   'P 1'
#
loop_
_entity.id
_entity.type
_entity.pdbx_description
1 polymer ?
#
loop_
_entity_poly.entity_id
_entity_poly.type
_entity_poly.pdbx_seq_one_letter_code
_entity_poly.pdbx_strand_id
1 'polypeptide(L)'
;MGRAEDGRRVYFGERSVAPYGALAERTLVPREEVWDVPDDVTAIAMGIAGTGILVPLEAARLGPGDRLLVLGGTGTLGQLGLQLGRHLGARKVLVDVAGAPVTRRDRQRS
;
A
#
# COMPACT_ATOMS: atom_id res chain seq x y z
N MET A 1 -6.25 -1.40 -12.46
CA MET A 1 -6.91 -2.72 -12.57
C MET A 1 -7.73 -2.74 -13.85
N GLY A 2 -7.97 -3.91 -14.42
CA GLY A 2 -8.74 -4.06 -15.65
C GLY A 2 -9.08 -5.51 -15.93
N ARG A 3 -9.56 -5.77 -17.15
CA ARG A 3 -9.77 -7.12 -17.67
C ARG A 3 -8.87 -7.33 -18.86
N ALA A 4 -8.13 -8.44 -18.85
CA ALA A 4 -7.37 -8.88 -20.02
C ALA A 4 -8.32 -9.40 -21.11
N GLU A 5 -7.82 -9.54 -22.34
CA GLU A 5 -8.63 -10.00 -23.49
C GLU A 5 -9.23 -11.40 -23.27
N ASP A 6 -8.56 -12.23 -22.47
CA ASP A 6 -9.01 -13.57 -22.06
C ASP A 6 -10.05 -13.55 -20.90
N GLY A 7 -10.48 -12.36 -20.48
CA GLY A 7 -11.50 -12.16 -19.44
C GLY A 7 -10.97 -12.19 -18.00
N ARG A 8 -9.67 -12.48 -17.78
CA ARG A 8 -9.08 -12.46 -16.44
C ARG A 8 -9.09 -11.05 -15.85
N ARG A 9 -9.33 -10.97 -14.54
CA ARG A 9 -9.18 -9.74 -13.77
C ARG A 9 -7.70 -9.54 -13.46
N VAL A 10 -7.19 -8.37 -13.77
CA VAL A 10 -5.77 -8.06 -13.63
C VAL A 10 -5.54 -6.72 -12.95
N TYR A 11 -4.48 -6.63 -12.17
CA TYR A 11 -3.81 -5.36 -11.91
C TYR A 11 -2.78 -5.12 -13.00
N PHE A 12 -2.59 -3.86 -13.37
CA PHE A 12 -1.53 -3.47 -14.28
C PHE A 12 -0.78 -2.26 -13.74
N GLY A 13 0.53 -2.20 -13.97
CA GLY A 13 1.38 -1.15 -13.43
C GLY A 13 1.46 0.10 -14.31
N GLU A 14 2.37 1.01 -13.96
CA GLU A 14 2.31 2.42 -14.39
C GLU A 14 2.74 2.65 -15.85
N ARG A 15 3.32 1.63 -16.51
CA ARG A 15 3.91 1.75 -17.86
C ARG A 15 2.87 1.59 -18.98
N SER A 16 1.80 2.37 -18.92
CA SER A 16 0.88 2.48 -20.05
C SER A 16 1.58 3.05 -21.28
N VAL A 17 1.33 2.46 -22.44
CA VAL A 17 1.96 2.83 -23.71
C VAL A 17 1.13 3.89 -24.42
N ALA A 18 1.79 4.96 -24.85
CA ALA A 18 1.17 6.02 -25.64
C ALA A 18 0.44 5.47 -26.89
N PRO A 19 -0.68 6.08 -27.30
CA PRO A 19 -1.21 7.37 -26.85
C PRO A 19 -2.13 7.29 -25.62
N TYR A 20 -2.38 6.10 -25.06
CA TYR A 20 -3.36 5.90 -24.00
C TYR A 20 -2.70 5.71 -22.63
N GLY A 21 -3.31 6.26 -21.58
CA GLY A 21 -2.86 6.12 -20.20
C GLY A 21 -3.70 5.14 -19.39
N ALA A 22 -3.30 4.90 -18.14
CA ALA A 22 -3.97 3.99 -17.21
C ALA A 22 -5.44 4.36 -16.87
N LEU A 23 -5.85 5.61 -17.15
CA LEU A 23 -7.20 6.12 -16.92
C LEU A 23 -8.10 6.04 -18.18
N ALA A 24 -7.62 5.46 -19.28
CA ALA A 24 -8.43 5.24 -20.48
C ALA A 24 -9.32 3.98 -20.36
N GLU A 25 -10.38 3.89 -21.18
CA GLU A 25 -11.25 2.69 -21.24
C GLU A 25 -10.47 1.43 -21.65
N ARG A 26 -9.42 1.61 -22.45
CA ARG A 26 -8.47 0.58 -22.87
C ARG A 26 -7.07 1.16 -22.86
N THR A 27 -6.11 0.38 -22.39
CA THR A 27 -4.69 0.74 -22.39
C THR A 27 -3.84 -0.45 -22.80
N LEU A 28 -2.67 -0.18 -23.35
CA LEU A 28 -1.65 -1.17 -23.64
C LEU A 28 -0.57 -1.08 -22.57
N VAL A 29 -0.18 -2.22 -22.01
CA VAL A 29 0.88 -2.33 -21.00
C VAL A 29 1.78 -3.53 -21.34
N PRO A 30 3.08 -3.48 -20.98
CA PRO A 30 3.95 -4.64 -21.09
C PRO A 30 3.40 -5.83 -20.31
N ARG A 31 3.60 -7.07 -20.80
CA ARG A 31 3.04 -8.28 -20.18
C ARG A 31 3.59 -8.50 -18.77
N GLU A 32 4.84 -8.12 -18.53
CA GLU A 32 5.51 -8.16 -17.24
C GLU A 32 4.91 -7.21 -16.20
N GLU A 33 4.10 -6.24 -16.63
CA GLU A 33 3.38 -5.29 -15.78
C GLU A 33 1.92 -5.72 -15.58
N VAL A 34 1.55 -6.97 -15.89
CA VAL A 34 0.19 -7.51 -15.74
C VAL A 34 0.19 -8.66 -14.74
N TRP A 35 -0.57 -8.50 -13.66
CA TRP A 35 -0.70 -9.49 -12.59
C TRP A 35 -2.14 -9.92 -12.39
N ASP A 36 -2.37 -11.22 -12.22
CA ASP A 36 -3.69 -11.75 -11.88
C ASP A 36 -4.11 -11.30 -10.48
N VAL A 37 -5.39 -10.96 -10.34
CA VAL A 37 -5.98 -10.54 -9.06
C VAL A 37 -7.30 -11.26 -8.81
N PRO A 38 -7.60 -11.60 -7.54
CA PRO A 38 -8.84 -12.30 -7.20
C PRO A 38 -10.08 -11.41 -7.38
N ASP A 39 -9.94 -10.12 -7.10
CA ASP A 39 -10.98 -9.11 -7.24
C ASP A 39 -10.39 -7.69 -7.34
N ASP A 40 -11.25 -6.76 -7.75
CA ASP A 40 -10.93 -5.35 -8.01
C ASP A 40 -10.49 -4.61 -6.73
N VAL A 41 -11.08 -4.96 -5.59
CA VAL A 41 -10.77 -4.34 -4.30
C VAL A 41 -9.33 -4.67 -3.90
N THR A 42 -8.95 -5.94 -4.03
CA THR A 42 -7.60 -6.43 -3.75
C THR A 42 -6.59 -5.80 -4.72
N ALA A 43 -6.96 -5.67 -6.00
CA ALA A 43 -6.11 -5.02 -6.99
C ALA A 43 -5.77 -3.57 -6.62
N ILE A 44 -6.76 -2.78 -6.22
CA ILE A 44 -6.57 -1.39 -5.79
C ILE A 44 -5.78 -1.33 -4.47
N ALA A 45 -6.18 -2.15 -3.50
CA ALA A 45 -5.58 -2.15 -2.17
C ALA A 45 -4.09 -2.48 -2.23
N MET A 46 -3.71 -3.54 -2.96
CA MET A 46 -2.31 -3.95 -3.05
C MET A 46 -1.52 -3.09 -4.04
N GLY A 47 -2.09 -2.82 -5.22
CA GLY A 47 -1.36 -2.13 -6.28
C GLY A 47 -1.10 -0.66 -5.98
N ILE A 48 -2.09 0.07 -5.46
CA ILE A 48 -1.95 1.51 -5.15
C ILE A 48 -1.52 1.69 -3.70
N ALA A 49 -2.36 1.27 -2.75
CA ALA A 49 -2.10 1.54 -1.34
C ALA A 49 -0.92 0.73 -0.80
N GLY A 50 -0.80 -0.54 -1.20
CA GLY A 50 0.30 -1.42 -0.82
C GLY A 50 1.65 -0.92 -1.32
N THR A 51 1.78 -0.62 -2.61
CA THR A 51 2.99 -0.02 -3.18
C THR A 51 3.31 1.34 -2.52
N GLY A 52 2.28 2.18 -2.34
CA GLY A 52 2.40 3.50 -1.73
C GLY A 52 2.92 3.49 -0.30
N ILE A 53 2.79 2.39 0.44
CA ILE A 53 3.39 2.23 1.77
C ILE A 53 4.65 1.38 1.77
N LEU A 54 4.79 0.38 0.91
CA LEU A 54 5.96 -0.50 0.88
C LEU A 54 7.22 0.26 0.45
N VAL A 55 7.13 1.01 -0.66
CA VAL A 55 8.26 1.78 -1.22
C VAL A 55 8.90 2.73 -0.18
N PRO A 56 8.15 3.58 0.55
CA PRO A 56 8.75 4.45 1.56
C PRO A 56 9.30 3.67 2.76
N LEU A 57 8.69 2.53 3.16
CA LEU A 57 9.22 1.70 4.25
C LEU A 57 10.55 1.05 3.87
N GLU A 58 10.69 0.59 2.62
CA GLU A 58 11.95 0.07 2.08
C GLU A 58 13.01 1.17 1.99
N ALA A 59 12.65 2.35 1.50
CA ALA A 59 13.55 3.50 1.44
C ALA A 59 14.03 3.92 2.84
N ALA A 60 13.14 3.84 3.85
CA ALA A 60 13.47 4.07 5.25
C ALA A 60 14.29 2.93 5.88
N ARG A 61 14.45 1.79 5.19
CA ARG A 61 15.10 0.57 5.69
C ARG A 61 14.52 0.11 7.03
N LEU A 62 13.20 0.21 7.18
CA LEU A 62 12.51 -0.14 8.42
C LEU A 62 12.85 -1.56 8.84
N GLY A 63 13.28 -1.74 10.08
CA GLY A 63 13.66 -3.04 10.60
C GLY A 63 13.50 -3.21 12.11
N PRO A 64 14.08 -4.31 12.65
CA PRO A 64 14.07 -4.59 14.08
C PRO A 64 14.63 -3.44 14.92
N GLY A 65 13.86 -2.98 15.89
CA GLY A 65 14.25 -1.90 16.81
C GLY A 65 13.66 -0.53 16.46
N ASP A 66 13.25 -0.33 15.21
CA ASP A 66 12.68 0.93 14.74
C ASP A 66 11.29 1.21 15.29
N ARG A 67 10.87 2.47 15.18
CA ARG A 67 9.51 2.90 15.50
C ARG A 67 8.88 3.52 14.26
N LEU A 68 7.69 3.06 13.92
CA LEU A 68 6.90 3.57 12.80
C LEU A 68 5.73 4.40 13.34
N LEU A 69 5.49 5.57 12.76
CA LEU A 69 4.25 6.33 12.92
C LEU A 69 3.49 6.33 11.59
N VAL A 70 2.26 5.81 11.61
CA VAL A 70 1.36 5.79 10.47
C VAL A 70 0.31 6.87 10.65
N LEU A 71 0.24 7.81 9.71
CA LEU A 71 -0.78 8.86 9.69
C LEU A 71 -1.99 8.40 8.86
N GLY A 72 -3.21 8.71 9.32
CA GLY A 72 -4.43 8.33 8.60
C GLY A 72 -4.75 6.83 8.70
N GLY A 73 -4.66 6.27 9.90
CA GLY A 73 -4.81 4.85 10.17
C GLY A 73 -6.12 4.21 9.74
N THR A 74 -7.19 4.98 9.54
CA THR A 74 -8.49 4.46 9.08
C THR A 74 -8.53 4.21 7.57
N GLY A 75 -7.59 4.75 6.80
CA GLY A 75 -7.49 4.52 5.35
C GLY A 75 -6.83 3.18 5.02
N THR A 76 -7.07 2.67 3.82
CA THR A 76 -6.49 1.41 3.31
C THR A 76 -4.96 1.40 3.43
N LEU A 77 -4.30 2.49 3.03
CA LEU A 77 -2.85 2.63 3.13
C LEU A 77 -2.37 2.57 4.59
N GLY A 78 -3.08 3.26 5.50
CA GLY A 78 -2.74 3.26 6.93
C GLY A 78 -2.87 1.89 7.58
N GLN A 79 -3.93 1.15 7.23
CA GLN A 79 -4.12 -0.23 7.67
C GLN A 79 -3.01 -1.15 7.14
N LEU A 80 -2.62 -1.02 5.88
CA LEU A 80 -1.51 -1.79 5.30
C LEU A 80 -0.17 -1.43 5.97
N GLY A 81 0.07 -0.15 6.27
CA GLY A 81 1.26 0.30 6.99
C GLY A 81 1.38 -0.27 8.40
N LEU A 82 0.24 -0.44 9.09
CA LEU A 82 0.22 -1.12 10.39
C LEU A 82 0.68 -2.57 10.27
N GLN A 83 0.18 -3.30 9.27
CA GLN A 83 0.52 -4.71 9.06
C GLN A 83 1.97 -4.87 8.60
N LEU A 84 2.41 -4.10 7.61
CA LEU A 84 3.77 -4.15 7.08
C LEU A 84 4.80 -3.72 8.11
N GLY A 85 4.54 -2.66 8.90
CA GLY A 85 5.46 -2.25 9.95
C GLY A 85 5.70 -3.34 11.00
N ARG A 86 4.65 -4.10 11.36
CA ARG A 86 4.78 -5.26 12.25
C ARG A 86 5.55 -6.40 11.58
N HIS A 87 5.24 -6.68 10.31
CA HIS A 87 5.87 -7.74 9.54
C HIS A 87 7.38 -7.51 9.37
N LEU A 88 7.79 -6.26 9.12
CA LEU A 88 9.19 -5.85 8.97
C LEU A 88 9.94 -5.76 10.33
N GLY A 89 9.26 -6.00 11.45
CA GLY A 89 9.89 -6.09 12.76
C GLY A 89 10.02 -4.77 13.53
N ALA A 90 9.27 -3.73 13.16
CA ALA A 90 9.27 -2.48 13.93
C ALA A 90 8.91 -2.76 15.39
N ARG A 91 9.75 -2.27 16.30
CA ARG A 91 9.55 -2.44 17.75
C ARG A 91 8.23 -1.82 18.22
N LYS A 92 7.82 -0.73 17.57
CA LYS A 92 6.55 -0.07 17.88
C LYS A 92 5.95 0.54 16.62
N VAL A 93 4.69 0.25 16.37
CA VAL A 93 3.89 0.93 15.36
C VAL A 93 2.85 1.79 16.07
N LEU A 94 2.92 3.09 15.86
CA LEU A 94 1.95 4.09 16.31
C LEU A 94 1.05 4.44 15.12
N VAL A 95 -0.23 4.67 15.39
CA VAL A 95 -1.20 5.00 14.37
C VAL A 95 -1.99 6.22 14.83
N ASP A 96 -2.03 7.24 14.00
CA ASP A 96 -2.92 8.38 14.15
C ASP A 96 -4.24 8.09 13.43
N VAL A 97 -5.37 8.43 14.06
CA VAL A 97 -6.70 8.29 13.47
C VAL A 97 -7.47 9.58 13.67
N ALA A 98 -8.13 10.05 12.60
CA ALA A 98 -8.93 11.26 12.67
C ALA A 98 -10.01 11.15 13.77
N GLY A 99 -10.07 12.14 14.65
CA GLY A 99 -11.04 12.21 15.75
C GLY A 99 -10.61 11.51 17.04
N ALA A 100 -9.45 10.84 17.11
CA ALA A 100 -8.89 10.38 18.38
C ALA A 100 -7.85 11.37 18.91
N PRO A 101 -7.87 11.74 20.20
CA PRO A 101 -6.77 12.50 20.78
C PRO A 101 -5.50 11.64 20.75
N VAL A 102 -4.41 12.20 20.21
CA VAL A 102 -3.08 11.58 20.23
C VAL A 102 -2.69 11.32 21.69
N THR A 103 -2.90 10.10 22.16
CA THR A 103 -2.59 9.75 23.54
C THR A 103 -1.11 9.43 23.65
N ARG A 104 -0.29 10.41 24.07
CA ARG A 104 1.08 10.15 24.51
C ARG A 104 1.01 9.23 25.73
N ARG A 105 1.27 7.93 25.54
CA ARG A 105 1.72 7.07 26.65
C ARG A 105 3.17 7.40 26.92
N ASP A 106 3.41 8.44 27.71
CA ASP A 106 4.70 8.69 28.33
C ASP A 106 5.03 7.49 29.22
N ARG A 107 6.23 6.94 28.99
CA ARG A 107 6.80 5.90 29.83
C ARG A 107 7.20 6.54 31.16
N GLN A 108 6.32 6.47 32.14
CA GLN A 108 6.76 6.23 33.51
C GLN A 108 6.75 4.71 33.72
N ARG A 109 7.92 4.10 33.70
CA ARG A 109 8.26 2.97 34.58
C ARG A 109 9.74 3.10 34.93
N SER A 110 9.91 3.07 36.24
CA SER A 110 11.09 3.17 37.11
C SER A 110 12.35 2.48 36.61
#